data_AF-A0A6V7VVT4-F1
#
_entry.id   AF-A0A6V7VVT4-F1
#
_cell.length_a   1.000
_cell.length_b   1.000
_cell.length_c   1.000
_cell.angle_alpha   90.00
_cell.angle_beta   90.00
_cell.angle_gamma   90.00
#
_symmetry.space_group_name_H-M   'P 1'
#
loop_
_entity.id
_entity.type
_entity.pdbx_description
1 polymer ?
#
loop_
_entity_poly.entity_id
_entity_poly.type
_entity_poly.pdbx_seq_one_letter_code
_entity_poly.pdbx_strand_id
1 'polypeptide(L)'
;MIKTRKRQRVKDELNGELNSDIENEKIENKKLKIEKEETKQKVKKQLKNKEKEEKQQQFNEESKIQHVIRLSNVPYGFFEKEMNGYFSQFGDVKRVRVIRSKRGHHTGFAYVEFKNEKVAEIAAKINE
;
A
#
# COMPACT_ATOMS: atom_id res chain seq x y z
N MET A 1 -37.38 -58.09 53.34
CA MET A 1 -36.30 -58.08 52.32
C MET A 1 -36.53 -56.89 51.37
N ILE A 2 -36.07 -55.68 51.71
CA ILE A 2 -36.20 -54.50 50.83
C ILE A 2 -34.92 -53.68 50.92
N LYS A 3 -33.83 -54.23 50.37
CA LYS A 3 -32.62 -53.45 50.11
C LYS A 3 -32.87 -52.57 48.87
N THR A 4 -32.42 -51.32 48.98
CA THR A 4 -31.89 -50.48 47.89
C THR A 4 -32.82 -50.21 46.69
N ARG A 5 -33.53 -49.08 46.71
CA ARG A 5 -33.99 -48.41 45.46
C ARG A 5 -34.12 -46.90 45.56
N LYS A 6 -34.21 -46.33 46.77
CA LYS A 6 -34.44 -44.88 46.97
C LYS A 6 -33.18 -43.99 46.89
N ARG A 7 -31.97 -44.57 46.88
CA ARG A 7 -30.70 -43.81 46.80
C ARG A 7 -30.13 -43.69 45.38
N GLN A 8 -30.68 -44.41 44.40
CA GLN A 8 -30.15 -44.41 43.03
C GLN A 8 -30.67 -43.21 42.20
N ARG A 9 -31.97 -42.85 42.31
CA ARG A 9 -32.59 -41.81 41.47
C ARG A 9 -32.05 -40.39 41.69
N VAL A 10 -31.72 -40.00 42.93
CA VAL A 10 -31.22 -38.64 43.21
C VAL A 10 -29.80 -38.43 42.66
N LYS A 11 -29.01 -39.50 42.49
CA LYS A 11 -27.66 -39.41 41.92
C LYS A 11 -27.67 -39.25 40.40
N ASP A 12 -28.69 -39.77 39.73
CA ASP A 12 -28.78 -39.73 38.27
C ASP A 12 -29.30 -38.37 37.76
N GLU A 13 -30.15 -37.68 38.52
CA GLU A 13 -30.67 -36.34 38.18
C GLU A 13 -29.61 -35.24 38.33
N LEU A 14 -28.82 -35.26 39.41
CA LEU A 14 -27.73 -34.29 39.64
C LEU A 14 -26.56 -34.45 38.66
N ASN A 15 -26.34 -35.67 38.14
CA ASN A 15 -25.32 -35.93 37.13
C ASN A 15 -25.75 -35.44 35.73
N GLY A 16 -27.04 -35.26 35.46
CA GLY A 16 -27.54 -34.75 34.18
C GLY A 16 -27.31 -33.23 34.03
N GLU A 17 -27.60 -32.47 35.08
CA GLU A 17 -27.49 -31.00 35.09
C GLU A 17 -26.03 -30.53 35.08
N LEU A 18 -25.14 -31.21 35.82
CA LEU A 18 -23.72 -30.84 35.87
C LEU A 18 -22.99 -31.06 34.53
N ASN A 19 -23.42 -32.03 33.72
CA ASN A 19 -22.82 -32.31 32.41
C ASN A 19 -23.24 -31.29 31.35
N SER A 20 -24.48 -30.78 31.39
CA SER A 20 -24.95 -29.76 30.45
C SER A 20 -24.24 -28.41 30.64
N ASP A 21 -23.93 -28.03 31.88
CA ASP A 21 -23.28 -26.74 32.17
C ASP A 21 -21.82 -26.71 31.70
N ILE A 22 -21.09 -27.82 31.90
CA ILE A 22 -19.71 -27.99 31.44
C ILE A 22 -19.63 -27.98 29.91
N GLU A 23 -20.63 -28.55 29.22
CA GLU A 23 -20.67 -28.59 27.76
C GLU A 23 -21.02 -27.21 27.16
N ASN A 24 -21.94 -26.48 27.80
CA ASN A 24 -22.29 -25.11 27.41
C ASN A 24 -21.12 -24.14 27.57
N GLU A 25 -20.37 -24.21 28.68
CA GLU A 25 -19.20 -23.35 28.93
C GLU A 25 -18.06 -23.62 27.91
N LYS A 26 -17.90 -24.88 27.46
CA LYS A 26 -16.94 -25.23 26.41
C LYS A 26 -17.34 -24.67 25.04
N ILE A 27 -18.64 -24.70 24.72
CA ILE A 27 -19.16 -24.17 23.45
C ILE A 27 -19.01 -22.65 23.40
N GLU A 28 -19.30 -21.96 24.49
CA GLU A 28 -19.19 -20.50 24.59
C GLU A 28 -17.73 -20.03 24.46
N ASN A 29 -16.80 -20.69 25.16
CA ASN A 29 -15.37 -20.41 25.05
C ASN A 29 -14.81 -20.67 23.64
N LYS A 30 -15.35 -21.67 22.92
CA LYS A 30 -14.97 -21.95 21.53
C LYS A 30 -15.49 -20.87 20.58
N LYS A 31 -16.73 -20.41 20.74
CA LYS A 31 -17.30 -19.29 19.97
C LYS A 31 -16.53 -17.99 20.18
N LEU A 32 -16.20 -17.65 21.43
CA LEU A 32 -15.43 -16.45 21.77
C LEU A 32 -14.01 -16.44 21.19
N LYS A 33 -13.39 -17.61 20.99
CA LYS A 33 -12.08 -17.72 20.32
C LYS A 33 -12.18 -17.51 18.81
N ILE A 34 -13.23 -18.04 18.17
CA ILE A 34 -13.46 -17.90 16.73
C ILE A 34 -13.70 -16.43 16.35
N GLU A 35 -14.53 -15.70 17.11
CA GLU A 35 -14.79 -14.27 16.86
C GLU A 35 -13.54 -13.39 17.04
N LYS A 36 -12.67 -13.73 18.01
CA LYS A 36 -11.41 -13.01 18.26
C LYS A 36 -10.36 -13.24 17.16
N GLU A 37 -10.38 -14.39 16.48
CA GLU A 37 -9.49 -14.65 15.35
C GLU A 37 -9.98 -13.99 14.06
N GLU A 38 -11.29 -14.02 13.80
CA GLU A 38 -11.89 -13.35 12.63
C GLU A 38 -11.70 -11.83 12.66
N THR A 39 -11.82 -11.21 13.84
CA THR A 39 -11.57 -9.77 14.03
C THR A 39 -10.10 -9.41 13.81
N LYS A 40 -9.15 -10.19 14.35
CA LYS A 40 -7.70 -9.96 14.12
C LYS A 40 -7.31 -10.05 12.64
N GLN A 41 -7.90 -10.97 11.88
CA GLN A 41 -7.63 -11.11 10.45
C GLN A 41 -8.20 -9.94 9.63
N LYS A 42 -9.39 -9.43 9.99
CA LYS A 42 -10.00 -8.25 9.35
C LYS A 42 -9.18 -6.97 9.58
N VAL A 43 -8.69 -6.74 10.81
CA VAL A 43 -7.85 -5.57 11.14
C VAL A 43 -6.51 -5.59 10.39
N LYS A 44 -5.82 -6.74 10.32
CA LYS A 44 -4.57 -6.88 9.56
C LYS A 44 -4.74 -6.60 8.05
N LYS A 45 -5.89 -6.95 7.48
CA LYS A 45 -6.19 -6.69 6.06
C LYS A 45 -6.49 -5.21 5.79
N GLN A 46 -7.15 -4.53 6.72
CA GLN A 46 -7.45 -3.09 6.62
C GLN A 46 -6.20 -2.22 6.74
N LEU A 47 -5.28 -2.53 7.68
CA LEU A 47 -4.04 -1.78 7.85
C LEU A 47 -3.11 -1.85 6.61
N LYS A 48 -3.02 -3.03 5.98
CA LYS A 48 -2.23 -3.20 4.73
C LYS A 48 -2.79 -2.46 3.53
N ASN A 49 -4.10 -2.21 3.49
CA ASN A 49 -4.72 -1.46 2.39
C ASN A 49 -4.48 0.05 2.57
N LYS A 50 -4.53 0.54 3.82
CA LYS A 50 -4.31 1.95 4.15
C LYS A 50 -2.89 2.43 3.79
N GLU A 51 -1.87 1.63 4.10
CA GLU A 51 -0.48 1.92 3.72
C GLU A 51 -0.24 1.93 2.19
N LYS A 52 -1.02 1.16 1.43
CA LYS A 52 -0.96 1.15 -0.03
C LYS A 52 -1.65 2.36 -0.62
N GLU A 53 -2.80 2.76 -0.07
CA GLU A 53 -3.55 3.93 -0.50
C GLU A 53 -2.78 5.23 -0.23
N GLU A 54 -2.14 5.36 0.93
CA GLU A 54 -1.31 6.53 1.28
C GLU A 54 -0.10 6.67 0.31
N LYS A 55 0.60 5.57 -0.01
CA LYS A 55 1.70 5.59 -0.99
C LYS A 55 1.22 5.91 -2.41
N GLN A 56 0.04 5.42 -2.79
CA GLN A 56 -0.55 5.68 -4.10
C GLN A 56 -1.01 7.14 -4.23
N GLN A 57 -1.57 7.71 -3.16
CA GLN A 57 -1.99 9.11 -3.11
C GLN A 57 -0.79 10.07 -3.14
N GLN A 58 0.28 9.76 -2.40
CA GLN A 58 1.53 10.53 -2.44
C GLN A 58 2.17 10.52 -3.85
N PHE A 59 2.16 9.36 -4.51
CA PHE A 59 2.63 9.25 -5.89
C PHE A 59 1.76 10.05 -6.87
N ASN A 60 0.44 10.04 -6.69
CA ASN A 60 -0.48 10.75 -7.56
C ASN A 60 -0.39 12.28 -7.41
N GLU A 61 -0.23 12.81 -6.20
CA GLU A 61 -0.04 14.25 -5.99
C GLU A 61 1.31 14.74 -6.53
N GLU A 62 2.39 13.98 -6.33
CA GLU A 62 3.72 14.30 -6.90
C GLU A 62 3.79 14.13 -8.42
N SER A 63 2.89 13.34 -9.01
CA SER A 63 2.85 13.07 -10.46
C SER A 63 2.15 14.14 -11.29
N LYS A 64 1.68 15.23 -10.67
CA LYS A 64 1.17 16.39 -11.41
C LYS A 64 2.27 16.88 -12.36
N ILE A 65 2.01 16.79 -13.66
CA ILE A 65 2.94 17.06 -14.78
C ILE A 65 3.42 18.53 -14.82
N GLN A 66 2.96 19.36 -13.88
CA GLN A 66 3.18 20.81 -13.81
C GLN A 66 4.66 21.22 -13.81
N HIS A 67 5.58 20.31 -13.50
CA HIS A 67 7.01 20.62 -13.45
C HIS A 67 7.85 19.92 -14.53
N VAL A 68 7.22 19.28 -15.53
CA VAL A 68 7.93 18.48 -16.54
C VAL A 68 7.95 19.18 -17.90
N ILE A 69 9.14 19.40 -18.43
CA ILE A 69 9.37 19.91 -19.79
C ILE A 69 9.71 18.76 -20.72
N ARG A 70 9.13 18.76 -21.92
CA ARG A 70 9.54 17.89 -23.02
C ARG A 70 10.53 18.61 -23.92
N LEU A 71 11.68 17.99 -24.15
CA LEU A 71 12.71 18.44 -25.08
C LEU A 71 12.64 17.59 -26.36
N SER A 72 12.72 18.28 -27.50
CA SER A 72 12.76 17.69 -28.85
C SER A 72 14.11 18.00 -29.49
N ASN A 73 14.53 17.18 -30.47
CA ASN A 73 15.77 17.39 -31.23
C ASN A 73 17.06 17.41 -30.40
N VAL A 74 17.12 16.60 -29.34
CA VAL A 74 18.30 16.46 -28.48
C VAL A 74 19.48 15.87 -29.28
N PRO A 75 20.64 16.56 -29.36
CA PRO A 75 21.83 16.05 -30.03
C PRO A 75 22.37 14.78 -29.38
N TYR A 76 22.99 13.91 -30.18
CA TYR A 76 23.70 12.75 -29.66
C TYR A 76 24.85 13.17 -28.76
N GLY A 77 24.96 12.58 -27.57
CA GLY A 77 25.94 12.98 -26.56
C GLY A 77 25.40 13.91 -25.48
N PHE A 78 24.23 14.53 -25.69
CA PHE A 78 23.57 15.33 -24.65
C PHE A 78 22.65 14.43 -23.80
N PHE A 79 23.27 13.67 -22.89
CA PHE A 79 22.58 12.70 -22.05
C PHE A 79 22.21 13.28 -20.69
N GLU A 80 21.77 12.42 -19.76
CA GLU A 80 21.24 12.85 -18.47
C GLU A 80 22.22 13.69 -17.64
N LYS A 81 23.53 13.42 -17.71
CA LYS A 81 24.54 14.14 -16.94
C LYS A 81 24.71 15.57 -17.46
N GLU A 82 24.84 15.69 -18.78
CA GLU A 82 25.03 16.96 -19.48
C GLU A 82 23.77 17.82 -19.36
N MET A 83 22.60 17.20 -19.53
CA MET A 83 21.30 17.84 -19.31
C MET A 83 21.16 18.35 -17.87
N ASN A 84 21.51 17.54 -16.87
CA ASN A 84 21.39 17.97 -15.48
C ASN A 84 22.28 19.20 -15.21
N GLY A 85 23.55 19.17 -15.65
CA GLY A 85 24.45 20.31 -15.51
C GLY A 85 23.95 21.57 -16.22
N TYR A 86 23.47 21.43 -17.46
CA TYR A 86 22.93 22.55 -18.22
C TYR A 86 21.65 23.11 -17.59
N PHE A 87 20.68 22.26 -17.25
CA PHE A 87 19.40 22.71 -16.71
C PHE A 87 19.47 23.20 -15.26
N SER A 88 20.51 22.83 -14.53
CA SER A 88 20.77 23.36 -13.18
C SER A 88 21.00 24.87 -13.15
N GLN A 89 21.30 25.51 -14.29
CA GLN A 89 21.44 26.97 -14.37
C GLN A 89 20.09 27.70 -14.27
N PHE A 90 19.00 27.04 -14.67
CA PHE A 90 17.65 27.61 -14.64
C PHE A 90 16.96 27.31 -13.30
N GLY A 91 17.34 26.21 -12.65
CA GLY A 91 16.91 25.88 -11.30
C GLY A 91 17.16 24.42 -10.95
N ASP A 92 16.68 24.02 -9.76
CA ASP A 92 16.84 22.67 -9.24
C ASP A 92 16.10 21.62 -10.10
N VAL A 93 16.89 20.76 -10.74
CA VAL A 93 16.39 19.61 -11.50
C VAL A 93 16.10 18.46 -10.54
N LYS A 94 14.85 18.00 -10.53
CA LYS A 94 14.40 16.83 -9.75
C LYS A 94 14.69 15.53 -10.48
N ARG A 95 14.45 15.50 -11.80
CA ARG A 95 14.64 14.29 -12.61
C ARG A 95 14.94 14.63 -14.06
N VAL A 96 15.85 13.86 -14.67
CA VAL A 96 16.07 13.88 -16.12
C VAL A 96 15.83 12.48 -16.67
N ARG A 97 15.15 12.40 -17.82
CA ARG A 97 14.92 11.14 -18.53
C ARG A 97 15.11 11.33 -20.02
N VAL A 98 16.16 10.73 -20.57
CA VAL A 98 16.33 10.64 -22.04
C VAL A 98 15.56 9.43 -22.56
N ILE A 99 14.74 9.64 -23.58
CA ILE A 99 14.00 8.57 -24.23
C ILE A 99 14.95 7.78 -25.14
N ARG A 100 14.99 6.47 -24.91
CA ARG A 100 15.74 5.52 -25.73
C ARG A 100 14.76 4.57 -26.42
N SER A 101 15.11 4.15 -27.63
CA SER A 101 14.38 3.13 -28.37
C SER A 101 14.44 1.78 -27.64
N LYS A 102 13.60 0.82 -28.03
CA LYS A 102 13.66 -0.55 -27.49
C LYS A 102 15.03 -1.21 -27.65
N ARG A 103 15.81 -0.78 -28.65
CA ARG A 103 17.18 -1.25 -28.93
C ARG A 103 18.27 -0.44 -28.19
N GLY A 104 17.89 0.51 -27.32
CA GLY A 104 18.82 1.34 -26.55
C GLY A 104 19.31 2.61 -27.24
N HIS A 105 19.08 2.77 -28.55
CA HIS A 105 19.48 3.98 -29.29
C HIS A 105 18.73 5.22 -28.80
N HIS A 106 19.40 6.38 -28.78
CA HIS A 106 18.78 7.68 -28.52
C HIS A 106 17.66 7.96 -29.52
N THR A 107 16.59 8.62 -29.06
CA THR A 107 15.44 8.98 -29.92
C THR A 107 15.36 10.48 -30.23
N GLY A 108 16.24 11.29 -29.65
CA GLY A 108 16.20 12.75 -29.77
C GLY A 108 15.16 13.43 -28.87
N PHE A 109 14.50 12.68 -27.98
CA PHE A 109 13.55 13.22 -27.02
C PHE A 109 14.03 13.03 -25.57
N ALA A 110 13.74 14.00 -24.72
CA ALA A 110 13.98 13.91 -23.29
C ALA A 110 12.90 14.63 -22.48
N TYR A 111 12.79 14.25 -21.21
CA TYR A 111 11.95 14.91 -20.23
C TYR A 111 12.81 15.41 -19.07
N VAL A 112 12.56 16.64 -18.63
CA VAL A 112 13.21 17.25 -17.47
C VAL A 112 12.15 17.70 -16.50
N GLU A 113 12.22 17.20 -15.28
CA GLU A 113 11.36 17.58 -14.16
C GLU A 113 12.12 18.55 -13.26
N PHE A 114 11.57 19.74 -13.06
CA PHE A 114 12.09 20.72 -12.10
C PHE A 114 11.37 20.59 -10.75
N LYS A 115 11.98 21.13 -9.69
CA LYS A 115 11.27 21.28 -8.41
C LYS A 115 10.26 22.44 -8.40
N ASN A 116 10.41 23.39 -9.32
CA ASN A 116 9.63 24.63 -9.34
C ASN A 116 8.91 24.81 -10.69
N GLU A 117 7.60 25.04 -10.63
CA GLU A 117 6.73 25.24 -11.80
C GLU A 117 7.15 26.43 -12.66
N LYS A 118 7.49 27.56 -12.03
CA LYS A 118 7.85 28.79 -12.76
C LYS A 118 9.11 28.60 -13.61
N VAL A 119 10.07 27.85 -13.08
CA VAL A 119 11.31 27.51 -13.81
C VAL A 119 10.98 26.63 -14.99
N ALA A 120 10.10 25.64 -14.81
CA ALA A 120 9.67 24.77 -15.89
C ALA A 120 9.00 25.55 -17.02
N GLU A 121 8.15 26.53 -16.69
CA GLU A 121 7.48 27.39 -17.67
C GLU A 121 8.47 28.28 -18.44
N ILE A 122 9.42 28.90 -17.74
CA ILE A 122 10.44 29.76 -18.36
C ILE A 122 11.35 28.94 -19.29
N ALA A 123 11.86 27.81 -18.82
CA ALA A 123 12.73 26.95 -19.61
C ALA A 123 12.02 26.33 -20.83
N ALA A 124 10.69 26.15 -20.77
CA ALA A 124 9.90 25.70 -21.92
C ALA A 124 9.77 26.80 -23.00
N LYS A 125 9.63 28.07 -22.60
CA LYS A 125 9.50 29.22 -23.53
C LYS A 125 10.80 29.61 -24.24
N ILE A 126 11.95 29.35 -23.63
CA ILE A 126 13.25 29.77 -24.17
C ILE A 126 13.63 29.03 -25.48
N ASN A 127 13.03 27.86 -25.72
CA ASN A 127 13.37 26.98 -26.86
C ASN A 127 12.35 27.03 -28.02
N GLU A 128 11.52 28.07 -28.10
CA GLU A 128 10.72 28.41 -29.29
C GLU A 128 11.45 29.47 -30.14
#